data_AF-A0A2V7N9B0-F1
#
_entry.id   AF-A0A2V7N9B0-F1
#
_cell.length_a   1.000
_cell.length_b   1.000
_cell.length_c   1.000
_cell.angle_alpha   90.00
_cell.angle_beta   90.00
_cell.angle_gamma   90.00
#
_symmetry.space_group_name_H-M   'P 1'
#
loop_
_entity.id
_entity.type
_entity.pdbx_description
1 polymer ?
#
loop_
_entity_poly.entity_id
_entity_poly.type
_entity_poly.pdbx_seq_one_letter_code
_entity_poly.pdbx_strand_id
1 'polypeptide(L)'
;MTRTSLVALRGAALGAGLAACAAIAPAQRIASALAKRGDTSDFATRAVRYRLVQEQLETSYITVLGGGGNIEKLFFEADVAPHFSAGWSRWALVVTSKIVLRMRNDSTHSAPIRTPSYMPRIAAYWWGPFRGGNDHGEFVSFTISHHSNGQAGPFF
;
A
#
# COMPACT_ATOMS: atom_id res chain seq x y z
N MET A 1 30.79 -28.88 42.62
CA MET A 1 30.75 -27.44 42.94
C MET A 1 30.21 -26.70 41.73
N THR A 2 28.98 -26.23 41.88
CA THR A 2 28.15 -25.50 40.91
C THR A 2 28.74 -24.12 40.61
N ARG A 3 28.78 -23.73 39.33
CA ARG A 3 28.87 -22.32 38.92
C ARG A 3 27.57 -21.93 38.25
N THR A 4 26.78 -21.17 39.00
CA THR A 4 25.58 -20.47 38.54
C THR A 4 26.02 -19.21 37.81
N SER A 5 25.74 -19.11 36.51
CA SER A 5 25.87 -17.85 35.76
C SER A 5 24.48 -17.33 35.44
N LEU A 6 24.05 -16.31 36.19
CA LEU A 6 23.00 -15.40 35.79
C LEU A 6 23.45 -14.67 34.52
N VAL A 7 22.68 -14.76 33.44
CA VAL A 7 22.68 -13.78 32.37
C VAL A 7 21.26 -13.24 32.24
N ALA A 8 21.05 -12.08 32.83
CA ALA A 8 20.00 -11.18 32.41
C ALA A 8 20.44 -10.54 31.08
N LEU A 9 19.54 -10.38 30.12
CA LEU A 9 19.21 -9.07 29.53
C LEU A 9 18.25 -9.20 28.34
N ARG A 10 17.21 -8.36 28.44
CA ARG A 10 16.61 -7.53 27.38
C ARG A 10 15.53 -8.16 26.52
N GLY A 11 14.33 -7.65 26.77
CA GLY A 11 13.13 -7.87 26.00
C GLY A 11 13.30 -7.45 24.55
N ALA A 12 12.77 -8.29 23.66
CA ALA A 12 12.58 -7.96 22.27
C ALA A 12 11.38 -7.02 22.15
N ALA A 13 11.64 -5.78 21.76
CA ALA A 13 10.62 -4.83 21.38
C ALA A 13 9.86 -5.36 20.16
N LEU A 14 8.57 -5.67 20.33
CA LEU A 14 7.62 -5.80 19.23
C LEU A 14 7.49 -4.41 18.57
N GLY A 15 8.24 -4.20 17.49
CA GLY A 15 8.09 -3.04 16.63
C GLY A 15 6.82 -3.17 15.78
N ALA A 16 5.66 -2.88 16.37
CA ALA A 16 4.47 -2.53 15.60
C ALA A 16 4.70 -1.13 15.02
N GLY A 17 5.29 -1.05 13.83
CA GLY A 17 5.46 0.19 13.10
C GLY A 17 4.10 0.73 12.66
N LEU A 18 3.48 1.59 13.46
CA LEU A 18 2.33 2.39 13.06
C LEU A 18 2.83 3.50 12.13
N ALA A 19 2.96 3.22 10.84
CA ALA A 19 3.21 4.24 9.84
C ALA A 19 1.90 5.00 9.54
N ALA A 20 1.55 5.96 10.39
CA ALA A 20 0.51 6.94 10.11
C ALA A 20 1.05 7.97 9.10
N CYS A 21 1.03 7.62 7.81
CA CYS A 21 1.36 8.57 6.76
C CYS A 21 0.09 9.38 6.43
N ALA A 22 -0.02 10.59 7.01
CA ALA A 22 -1.00 11.57 6.58
C ALA A 22 -0.53 12.16 5.23
N ALA A 23 -0.79 11.45 4.15
CA ALA A 23 -0.56 11.99 2.81
C ALA A 23 -1.65 13.03 2.51
N ILE A 24 -1.32 14.31 2.75
CA ILE A 24 -2.03 15.42 2.11
C ILE A 24 -1.55 15.44 0.67
N ALA A 25 -2.15 14.63 -0.21
CA ALA A 25 -1.98 14.84 -1.63
C ALA A 25 -2.60 16.21 -1.95
N PRO A 26 -1.84 17.18 -2.51
CA PRO A 26 -2.45 18.44 -2.90
C PRO A 26 -3.42 18.14 -4.04
N ALA A 27 -4.72 18.13 -3.72
CA ALA A 27 -5.83 17.89 -4.64
C ALA A 27 -5.71 18.71 -5.94
N GLN A 28 -5.04 19.86 -5.86
CA GLN A 28 -4.68 20.76 -6.95
C GLN A 28 -3.93 20.10 -8.12
N ARG A 29 -3.05 19.10 -7.89
CA ARG A 29 -2.28 18.46 -9.00
C ARG A 29 -3.10 17.46 -9.82
N ILE A 30 -4.07 16.80 -9.19
CA ILE A 30 -4.93 15.81 -9.86
C ILE A 30 -6.03 16.54 -10.64
N ALA A 31 -6.64 17.57 -10.02
CA ALA A 31 -7.66 18.39 -10.67
C ALA A 31 -7.13 19.10 -11.93
N SER A 32 -5.90 19.66 -11.87
CA SER A 32 -5.27 20.33 -13.03
C SER A 32 -4.88 19.37 -14.15
N ALA A 33 -4.48 18.13 -13.84
CA ALA A 33 -4.19 17.10 -14.84
C ALA A 33 -5.46 16.63 -15.57
N LEU A 34 -6.59 16.54 -14.87
CA LEU A 34 -7.89 16.14 -15.43
C LEU A 34 -8.56 17.27 -16.23
N ALA A 35 -8.45 18.52 -15.77
CA ALA A 35 -8.91 19.69 -16.53
C ALA A 35 -8.16 19.86 -17.85
N LYS A 36 -6.85 19.58 -17.88
CA LYS A 36 -6.04 19.57 -19.12
C LYS A 36 -6.47 18.47 -20.11
N ARG A 37 -7.21 17.46 -19.64
CA ARG A 37 -7.80 16.38 -20.45
C ARG A 37 -9.21 16.73 -20.96
N GLY A 38 -9.76 17.90 -20.62
CA GLY A 38 -11.10 18.33 -21.03
C GLY A 38 -12.24 17.67 -20.23
N ASP A 39 -11.95 17.12 -19.05
CA ASP A 39 -12.93 16.43 -18.21
C ASP A 39 -13.73 17.45 -17.37
N THR A 40 -15.00 17.71 -17.72
CA THR A 40 -15.90 18.68 -17.02
C THR A 40 -16.68 18.04 -15.87
N SER A 41 -16.12 17.02 -15.24
CA SER A 41 -16.82 16.23 -14.22
C SER A 41 -17.10 17.04 -12.94
N ASP A 42 -18.36 17.10 -12.51
CA ASP A 42 -18.73 17.67 -11.20
C ASP A 42 -18.14 16.84 -10.06
N PHE A 43 -17.08 17.37 -9.45
CA PHE A 43 -16.35 16.74 -8.36
C PHE A 43 -17.21 16.52 -7.10
N ALA A 44 -18.41 17.12 -7.01
CA ALA A 44 -19.36 16.88 -5.92
C ALA A 44 -20.04 15.52 -6.03
N THR A 45 -20.09 14.94 -7.23
CA THR A 45 -20.78 13.67 -7.45
C THR A 45 -20.03 12.51 -6.83
N ARG A 46 -20.80 11.53 -6.33
CA ARG A 46 -20.27 10.29 -5.78
C ARG A 46 -19.28 9.64 -6.76
N ALA A 47 -19.61 9.54 -8.05
CA ALA A 47 -18.78 8.92 -9.07
C ALA A 47 -17.37 9.53 -9.16
N VAL A 48 -17.25 10.86 -9.12
CA VAL A 48 -15.93 11.52 -9.18
C VAL A 48 -15.11 11.26 -7.93
N ARG A 49 -15.73 11.27 -6.75
CA ARG A 49 -15.04 10.93 -5.49
C ARG A 49 -14.46 9.52 -5.49
N TYR A 50 -15.22 8.53 -5.99
CA TYR A 50 -14.71 7.17 -6.14
C TYR A 50 -13.55 7.09 -7.12
N ARG A 51 -13.60 7.85 -8.21
CA ARG A 51 -12.50 7.89 -9.16
C ARG A 51 -11.24 8.49 -8.53
N LEU A 52 -11.35 9.58 -7.77
CA LEU A 52 -10.21 10.15 -7.04
C LEU A 52 -9.59 9.14 -6.06
N VAL A 53 -10.41 8.33 -5.38
CA VAL A 53 -9.91 7.24 -4.55
C VAL A 53 -9.16 6.22 -5.39
N GLN A 54 -9.73 5.76 -6.51
CA GLN A 54 -9.12 4.75 -7.38
C GLN A 54 -7.76 5.18 -7.94
N GLU A 55 -7.60 6.46 -8.31
CA GLU A 55 -6.33 7.00 -8.80
C GLU A 55 -5.21 7.01 -7.74
N GLN A 56 -5.56 6.88 -6.45
CA GLN A 56 -4.59 6.74 -5.36
C GLN A 56 -4.22 5.29 -5.05
N LEU A 57 -4.90 4.33 -5.66
CA LEU A 57 -4.68 2.92 -5.41
C LEU A 57 -3.52 2.40 -6.28
N GLU A 58 -2.76 1.48 -5.70
CA GLU A 58 -1.59 0.89 -6.37
C GLU A 58 -2.04 -0.08 -7.47
N THR A 59 -1.47 0.03 -8.66
CA THR A 59 -1.82 -0.89 -9.75
C THR A 59 -1.11 -2.23 -9.58
N SER A 60 -1.85 -3.32 -9.77
CA SER A 60 -1.26 -4.67 -9.84
C SER A 60 -0.49 -4.85 -11.15
N TYR A 61 0.64 -5.54 -11.10
CA TYR A 61 1.41 -5.87 -12.30
C TYR A 61 2.09 -7.23 -12.17
N ILE A 62 2.47 -7.77 -13.34
CA ILE A 62 3.32 -8.94 -13.44
C ILE A 62 4.40 -8.62 -14.47
N THR A 63 5.66 -8.86 -14.12
CA THR A 63 6.80 -8.84 -15.05
C THR A 63 7.36 -10.24 -15.19
N VAL A 64 7.85 -10.56 -16.38
CA VAL A 64 8.40 -11.89 -16.73
C VAL A 64 9.84 -11.70 -17.22
N LEU A 65 10.72 -12.62 -16.85
CA LEU A 65 12.18 -12.60 -17.11
C LEU A 65 12.88 -11.31 -16.61
N GLY A 66 12.34 -10.71 -15.55
CA GLY A 66 12.84 -9.48 -14.93
C GLY A 66 11.91 -9.02 -13.79
N GLY A 67 12.32 -7.99 -13.06
CA GLY A 67 11.55 -7.34 -12.00
C GLY A 67 11.56 -5.82 -12.15
N GLY A 68 10.72 -5.12 -11.37
CA GLY A 68 10.73 -3.67 -11.30
C GLY A 68 12.01 -3.14 -10.64
N GLY A 69 12.86 -2.44 -11.40
CA GLY A 69 14.09 -1.82 -10.89
C GLY A 69 15.33 -2.73 -10.99
N ASN A 70 16.37 -2.41 -10.22
CA ASN A 70 17.68 -3.10 -10.29
C ASN A 70 17.76 -4.28 -9.31
N ILE A 71 16.87 -5.26 -9.49
CA ILE A 71 16.78 -6.46 -8.65
C ILE A 71 17.55 -7.61 -9.31
N GLU A 72 17.98 -8.59 -8.50
CA GLU A 72 18.54 -9.87 -8.96
C GLU A 72 17.69 -10.52 -10.06
N LYS A 73 18.29 -11.39 -10.88
CA LYS A 73 17.61 -12.03 -12.01
C LYS A 73 16.39 -12.83 -11.53
N LEU A 74 15.19 -12.42 -11.96
CA LEU A 74 13.92 -13.08 -11.65
C LEU A 74 13.37 -13.80 -12.88
N PHE A 75 12.63 -14.89 -12.66
CA PHE A 75 11.74 -15.45 -13.67
C PHE A 75 10.45 -14.66 -13.77
N PHE A 76 9.91 -14.22 -12.64
CA PHE A 76 8.82 -13.25 -12.60
C PHE A 76 8.81 -12.48 -11.29
N GLU A 77 8.21 -11.29 -11.35
CA GLU A 77 7.72 -10.53 -10.20
C GLU A 77 6.23 -10.29 -10.40
N ALA A 78 5.44 -10.50 -9.36
CA ALA A 78 4.02 -10.19 -9.36
C ALA A 78 3.72 -9.31 -8.14
N ASP A 79 3.28 -8.08 -8.39
CA ASP A 79 2.69 -7.20 -7.38
C ASP A 79 1.17 -7.27 -7.56
N VAL A 80 0.52 -7.96 -6.62
CA VAL A 80 -0.92 -8.22 -6.66
C VAL A 80 -1.57 -7.43 -5.53
N ALA A 81 -2.25 -6.35 -5.90
CA ALA A 81 -2.90 -5.39 -5.01
C ALA A 81 -4.40 -5.30 -5.32
N PRO A 82 -5.22 -6.30 -4.95
CA PRO A 82 -6.66 -6.22 -5.12
C PRO A 82 -7.24 -5.18 -4.15
N HIS A 83 -8.19 -4.38 -4.64
CA HIS A 83 -8.85 -3.34 -3.86
C HIS A 83 -10.34 -3.61 -3.72
N PHE A 84 -10.81 -3.62 -2.48
CA PHE A 84 -12.22 -3.72 -2.14
C PHE A 84 -12.66 -2.40 -1.57
N SER A 85 -13.53 -1.70 -2.27
CA SER A 85 -14.00 -0.37 -1.87
C SER A 85 -15.48 -0.39 -1.52
N ALA A 86 -15.82 0.31 -0.45
CA ALA A 86 -17.19 0.63 -0.06
C ALA A 86 -17.24 2.10 0.30
N GLY A 87 -18.34 2.78 0.00
CA GLY A 87 -18.46 4.18 0.39
C GLY A 87 -19.91 4.61 0.51
N TRP A 88 -20.10 5.66 1.29
CA TRP A 88 -21.37 6.19 1.72
C TRP A 88 -21.24 7.69 1.87
N SER A 89 -22.28 8.47 1.58
CA SER A 89 -22.33 9.93 1.76
C SER A 89 -20.97 10.66 1.58
N ARG A 90 -20.26 10.95 2.68
CA ARG A 90 -19.00 11.70 2.72
C ARG A 90 -17.77 10.85 3.03
N TRP A 91 -17.87 9.53 2.90
CA TRP A 91 -16.83 8.58 3.30
C TRP A 91 -16.61 7.49 2.25
N ALA A 92 -15.38 7.00 2.18
CA ALA A 92 -15.05 5.76 1.50
C ALA A 92 -14.06 4.96 2.35
N LEU A 93 -14.17 3.64 2.28
CA LEU A 93 -13.26 2.69 2.89
C LEU A 93 -12.71 1.80 1.79
N VAL A 94 -11.40 1.60 1.79
CA VAL A 94 -10.71 0.70 0.87
C VAL A 94 -9.88 -0.28 1.68
N VAL A 95 -10.12 -1.57 1.46
CA VAL A 95 -9.29 -2.66 1.94
C VAL A 95 -8.45 -3.15 0.79
N THR A 96 -7.13 -3.23 0.99
CA THR A 96 -6.19 -3.74 -0.02
C THR A 96 -5.39 -4.88 0.59
N SER A 97 -5.48 -6.06 -0.01
CA SER A 97 -4.72 -7.24 0.43
C SER A 97 -3.51 -7.46 -0.49
N LYS A 98 -2.56 -6.52 -0.43
CA LYS A 98 -1.38 -6.53 -1.32
C LYS A 98 -0.43 -7.67 -0.99
N ILE A 99 0.07 -8.34 -2.02
CA ILE A 99 1.13 -9.34 -1.94
C ILE A 99 2.13 -9.11 -3.08
N VAL A 100 3.42 -9.12 -2.77
CA VAL A 100 4.48 -9.14 -3.78
C VAL A 100 5.18 -10.50 -3.76
N LEU A 101 5.17 -11.16 -4.91
CA LEU A 101 5.80 -12.46 -5.13
C LEU A 101 6.96 -12.29 -6.11
N ARG A 102 8.10 -12.89 -5.78
CA ARG A 102 9.30 -12.87 -6.62
C ARG A 102 9.85 -14.28 -6.75
N MET A 103 9.90 -14.79 -7.97
CA MET A 103 10.53 -16.07 -8.26
C MET A 103 11.92 -15.83 -8.81
N ARG A 104 12.95 -16.23 -8.04
CA ARG A 104 14.34 -16.07 -8.46
C ARG A 104 14.66 -16.98 -9.65
N ASN A 105 15.46 -16.46 -10.58
CA ASN A 105 16.05 -17.26 -11.64
C ASN A 105 17.26 -18.02 -11.10
N ASP A 106 16.98 -18.96 -10.20
CA ASP A 106 17.95 -19.85 -9.59
C ASP A 106 17.68 -21.28 -10.08
N SER A 107 18.42 -21.68 -11.10
CA SER A 107 18.33 -23.02 -11.71
C SER A 107 18.85 -24.13 -10.80
N THR A 108 19.51 -23.81 -9.68
CA THR A 108 20.11 -24.79 -8.77
C THR A 108 19.20 -25.17 -7.59
N HIS A 109 18.22 -24.33 -7.24
CA HIS A 109 17.30 -24.55 -6.11
C HIS A 109 15.83 -24.70 -6.51
N SER A 110 15.55 -25.14 -7.74
CA SER A 110 14.17 -25.26 -8.29
C SER A 110 13.40 -23.93 -8.31
N ALA A 111 14.10 -22.80 -8.48
CA ALA A 111 13.51 -21.47 -8.62
C ALA A 111 12.43 -21.11 -7.58
N PRO A 112 12.77 -21.06 -6.27
CA PRO A 112 11.76 -20.85 -5.24
C PRO A 112 11.29 -19.39 -5.22
N ILE A 113 10.05 -19.18 -4.78
CA ILE A 113 9.58 -17.87 -4.32
C ILE A 113 10.23 -17.61 -2.97
N ARG A 114 11.12 -16.62 -2.88
CA ARG A 114 11.78 -16.24 -1.62
C ARG A 114 11.19 -14.94 -1.09
N THR A 115 11.01 -14.88 0.24
CA THR A 115 10.59 -13.68 0.97
C THR A 115 9.39 -12.98 0.33
N PRO A 116 8.22 -13.65 0.22
CA PRO A 116 7.01 -12.97 -0.23
C PRO A 116 6.73 -11.78 0.70
N SER A 117 6.25 -10.67 0.16
CA SER A 117 5.92 -9.49 0.97
C SER A 117 4.40 -9.34 1.05
N TYR A 118 3.85 -9.52 2.25
CA TYR A 118 2.45 -9.31 2.56
C TYR A 118 2.27 -7.89 3.10
N MET A 119 1.47 -7.08 2.40
CA MET A 119 1.27 -5.67 2.69
C MET A 119 -0.22 -5.29 2.81
N PRO A 120 -1.02 -5.94 3.67
CA PRO A 120 -2.42 -5.57 3.84
C PRO A 120 -2.55 -4.14 4.38
N ARG A 121 -3.49 -3.37 3.83
CA ARG A 121 -3.81 -2.02 4.26
C ARG A 121 -5.31 -1.74 4.25
N ILE A 122 -5.72 -0.85 5.15
CA ILE A 122 -7.09 -0.32 5.21
C ILE A 122 -6.97 1.20 5.17
N ALA A 123 -7.67 1.84 4.24
CA ALA A 123 -7.69 3.28 4.06
C ALA A 123 -9.13 3.81 4.17
N ALA A 124 -9.33 4.84 4.99
CA ALA A 124 -10.57 5.60 5.08
C ALA A 124 -10.37 6.99 4.46
N TYR A 125 -11.35 7.44 3.70
CA TYR A 125 -11.39 8.73 3.00
C TYR A 125 -12.61 9.51 3.48
N TRP A 126 -12.45 10.80 3.74
CA TRP A 126 -13.53 11.67 4.20
C TRP A 126 -13.53 13.02 3.48
N TRP A 127 -14.68 13.36 2.87
CA TRP A 127 -14.90 14.64 2.19
C TRP A 127 -15.61 15.61 3.15
N GLY A 128 -14.85 16.26 4.03
CA GLY A 128 -15.32 17.23 5.04
C GLY A 128 -15.70 18.61 4.48
N PRO A 129 -16.34 19.49 5.29
CA PRO A 129 -16.66 20.85 4.87
C PRO A 129 -15.39 21.69 5.02
N PHE A 130 -14.51 21.61 4.02
CA PHE A 130 -13.28 22.40 3.98
C PHE A 130 -13.65 23.88 3.71
N ARG A 131 -13.08 24.80 4.51
CA ARG A 131 -13.40 26.22 4.41
C ARG A 131 -12.62 26.85 3.26
N GLY A 132 -13.31 27.51 2.33
CA GLY A 132 -12.69 28.41 1.34
C GLY A 132 -12.49 27.87 -0.08
N GLY A 133 -12.98 26.67 -0.42
CA GLY A 133 -12.85 26.11 -1.77
C GLY A 133 -14.20 25.77 -2.40
N ASN A 134 -14.45 26.27 -3.62
CA ASN A 134 -15.46 25.73 -4.53
C ASN A 134 -15.02 24.36 -5.12
N ASP A 135 -13.93 23.78 -4.61
CA ASP A 135 -13.31 22.59 -5.17
C ASP A 135 -13.81 21.33 -4.47
N HIS A 136 -14.76 20.66 -5.12
CA HIS A 136 -15.41 19.46 -4.60
C HIS A 136 -14.51 18.19 -4.57
N GLY A 137 -13.20 18.35 -4.80
CA GLY A 137 -12.21 17.27 -4.84
C GLY A 137 -11.37 17.09 -3.58
N GLU A 138 -11.51 17.95 -2.57
CA GLU A 138 -10.74 17.87 -1.33
C GLU A 138 -11.25 16.76 -0.40
N PHE A 139 -10.32 16.01 0.19
CA PHE A 139 -10.61 14.99 1.21
C PHE A 139 -9.43 14.80 2.15
N VAL A 140 -9.72 14.23 3.32
CA VAL A 140 -8.72 13.71 4.25
C VAL A 140 -8.72 12.19 4.13
N SER A 141 -7.54 11.58 4.21
CA SER A 141 -7.42 10.12 4.26
C SER A 141 -6.61 9.67 5.46
N PHE A 142 -6.97 8.49 5.98
CA PHE A 142 -6.25 7.80 7.03
C PHE A 142 -6.01 6.36 6.60
N THR A 143 -4.75 5.92 6.61
CA THR A 143 -4.37 4.55 6.23
C THR A 143 -3.66 3.87 7.39
N ILE A 144 -4.07 2.62 7.67
CA ILE A 144 -3.27 1.66 8.44
C ILE A 144 -2.73 0.60 7.49
N SER A 145 -1.49 0.19 7.70
CA SER A 145 -0.83 -0.85 6.90
C SER A 145 0.01 -1.74 7.79
N HIS A 146 0.19 -2.98 7.35
CA HIS A 146 1.09 -3.94 7.96
C HIS A 146 2.00 -4.50 6.87
N HIS A 147 3.28 -4.72 7.17
CA HIS A 147 4.24 -5.31 6.25
C HIS A 147 4.94 -6.49 6.94
N SER A 148 4.87 -7.66 6.30
CA SER A 148 5.46 -8.91 6.79
C SER A 148 6.02 -9.73 5.64
N ASN A 149 7.05 -10.54 5.91
CA ASN A 149 7.55 -11.53 4.95
C ASN A 149 6.90 -12.93 5.12
N GLY A 150 5.99 -13.08 6.09
CA GLY A 150 5.29 -14.32 6.40
C GLY A 150 6.18 -15.47 6.88
N GLN A 151 7.45 -15.21 7.21
CA GLN A 151 8.39 -16.24 7.64
C GLN A 151 8.39 -16.37 9.17
N ALA A 152 8.56 -17.60 9.65
CA ALA A 152 8.72 -17.89 11.06
C ALA A 152 10.22 -18.06 11.39
N GLY A 153 10.67 -17.45 12.50
CA GLY A 153 12.04 -17.56 12.99
C GLY A 153 13.07 -16.66 12.27
N PRO A 154 14.37 -16.77 12.63
CA PRO A 154 15.44 -16.04 11.96
C PRO A 154 15.54 -16.44 10.49
N PHE A 155 15.75 -15.48 9.60
CA PHE A 155 15.91 -15.68 8.16
C PHE A 155 17.32 -15.25 7.71
N PHE A 156 17.94 -16.04 6.83
CA PHE A 156 19.27 -15.83 6.25
C PHE A 156 19.22 -15.90 4.72
#